data_AF-A0A2V5YHQ9-F1
#
_entry.id   AF-A0A2V5YHQ9-F1
#
_cell.length_a   1.000
_cell.length_b   1.000
_cell.length_c   1.000
_cell.angle_alpha   90.00
_cell.angle_beta   90.00
_cell.angle_gamma   90.00
#
_symmetry.space_group_name_H-M   'P 1'
#
loop_
_entity.id
_entity.type
_entity.pdbx_description
1 polymer ?
#
loop_
_entity_poly.entity_id
_entity_poly.type
_entity_poly.pdbx_seq_one_letter_code
_entity_poly.pdbx_strand_id
1 'polypeptide(L)'
;RKKLPFGIAQVGKAFRNEINPRNFTFRSREFEQMELEYFCRPEQGMELLEYWKEERLKFYENIGIPRSKLHVLTVPDEERAFYSKGTYDIEYDFP
;
A
#
# COMPACT_ATOMS: atom_id res chain seq x y z
N ARG A 1 -17.28 -3.91 -21.30
CA ARG A 1 -16.41 -4.74 -20.42
C ARG A 1 -15.02 -4.12 -20.39
N LYS A 2 -14.42 -3.91 -19.21
CA LYS A 2 -13.00 -3.48 -19.13
C LYS A 2 -12.10 -4.62 -19.59
N LYS A 3 -11.06 -4.30 -20.36
CA LYS A 3 -10.01 -5.25 -20.78
C LYS A 3 -8.88 -5.21 -19.77
N LEU A 4 -8.20 -6.34 -19.56
CA LEU A 4 -6.99 -6.36 -18.74
C LEU A 4 -5.83 -5.66 -19.48
N PRO A 5 -4.91 -4.99 -18.75
CA PRO A 5 -5.00 -4.71 -17.31
C PRO A 5 -5.92 -3.52 -16.99
N PHE A 6 -6.57 -3.53 -15.83
CA PHE A 6 -7.36 -2.39 -15.34
C PHE A 6 -7.43 -2.36 -13.81
N GLY A 7 -7.66 -1.19 -13.23
CA GLY A 7 -7.82 -1.02 -11.79
C GLY A 7 -9.21 -0.53 -11.37
N ILE A 8 -9.56 -0.80 -10.12
CA ILE A 8 -10.70 -0.21 -9.41
C ILE A 8 -10.17 0.43 -8.13
N ALA A 9 -10.39 1.73 -7.99
CA ALA A 9 -9.96 2.49 -6.81
C ALA A 9 -11.15 2.82 -5.93
N GLN A 10 -10.93 2.85 -4.62
CA GLN A 10 -11.93 3.23 -3.62
C GLN A 10 -11.28 4.03 -2.49
N VAL A 11 -12.03 5.00 -1.95
CA VAL A 11 -11.75 5.61 -0.65
C VAL A 11 -12.93 5.33 0.27
N GLY A 12 -12.68 4.88 1.49
CA GLY A 12 -13.75 4.57 2.42
C GLY A 12 -13.29 4.33 3.85
N LYS A 13 -14.27 4.26 4.76
CA LYS A 13 -14.07 3.96 6.18
C LYS A 13 -13.78 2.48 6.38
N ALA A 14 -12.83 2.20 7.26
CA ALA A 14 -12.47 0.89 7.75
C ALA A 14 -12.52 0.88 9.27
N PHE A 15 -12.93 -0.27 9.83
CA PHE A 15 -13.01 -0.47 11.27
C PHE A 15 -12.19 -1.70 11.65
N ARG A 16 -11.30 -1.56 12.64
CA ARG A 16 -10.52 -2.66 13.21
C ARG A 16 -10.82 -2.77 14.70
N ASN A 17 -11.06 -4.00 15.17
CA ASN A 17 -11.28 -4.25 16.60
C ASN A 17 -9.95 -4.23 17.38
N GLU A 18 -9.31 -3.07 17.39
CA GLU A 18 -8.03 -2.84 18.05
C GLU A 18 -8.20 -2.87 19.58
N ILE A 19 -7.51 -3.83 20.22
CA ILE A 19 -7.58 -4.08 21.66
C ILE A 19 -6.89 -2.95 22.41
N ASN A 20 -5.72 -2.52 21.91
CA ASN A 20 -4.89 -1.49 22.56
C ASN A 20 -4.67 -0.29 21.62
N PRO A 21 -5.62 0.65 21.53
CA PRO A 21 -5.43 1.90 20.80
C PRO A 21 -4.26 2.69 21.38
N ARG A 22 -3.32 3.12 20.51
CA ARG A 22 -2.08 3.80 20.90
C ARG A 22 -1.63 4.75 19.80
N ASN A 23 -0.77 5.70 20.19
CA ASN A 23 -0.10 6.64 19.29
C ASN A 23 -1.10 7.35 18.35
N PHE A 24 -2.10 8.02 18.94
CA PHE A 24 -3.05 8.87 18.22
C PHE A 24 -3.68 8.20 16.97
N THR A 25 -3.28 8.60 15.77
CA THR A 25 -3.83 8.11 14.49
C THR A 25 -3.24 6.76 14.03
N PHE A 26 -2.18 6.25 14.64
CA PHE A 26 -1.53 5.02 14.17
C PHE A 26 -2.31 3.74 14.51
N ARG A 27 -2.89 3.67 15.71
CA ARG A 27 -3.71 2.52 16.14
C ARG A 27 -5.05 3.01 16.65
N SER A 28 -5.94 3.26 15.70
CA SER A 28 -7.35 3.62 15.94
C SER A 28 -8.29 2.46 15.58
N ARG A 29 -9.52 2.53 16.10
CA ARG A 29 -10.59 1.58 15.75
C ARG A 29 -11.35 1.95 14.48
N GLU A 30 -11.31 3.22 14.10
CA GLU A 30 -11.92 3.78 12.90
C GLU A 30 -10.88 4.64 12.18
N PHE A 31 -10.77 4.45 10.87
CA PHE A 31 -9.91 5.23 9.98
C PHE A 31 -10.41 5.12 8.54
N GLU A 32 -9.83 5.87 7.62
CA GLU A 32 -10.15 5.79 6.19
C GLU A 32 -8.93 5.28 5.42
N GLN A 33 -9.19 4.52 4.36
CA GLN A 33 -8.16 3.98 3.48
C GLN A 33 -8.43 4.40 2.03
N MET A 34 -7.34 4.56 1.29
CA MET A 34 -7.35 4.72 -0.17
C MET A 34 -6.73 3.46 -0.76
N GLU A 35 -7.53 2.69 -1.49
CA GLU A 35 -7.13 1.37 -2.00
C GLU A 35 -7.32 1.30 -3.51
N LEU A 36 -6.45 0.53 -4.16
CA LEU A 36 -6.50 0.25 -5.59
C LEU A 36 -6.32 -1.25 -5.81
N GLU A 37 -7.35 -1.89 -6.35
CA GLU A 37 -7.27 -3.26 -6.83
C GLU A 37 -6.96 -3.25 -8.32
N TYR A 38 -5.77 -3.70 -8.69
CA TYR A 38 -5.31 -3.71 -10.09
C TYR A 38 -5.30 -5.12 -10.68
N PHE A 39 -6.26 -5.39 -11.55
CA PHE A 39 -6.45 -6.68 -12.20
C PHE A 39 -5.54 -6.78 -13.42
N CYS A 40 -4.73 -7.83 -13.45
CA CYS A 40 -3.77 -8.10 -14.53
C CYS A 40 -3.71 -9.58 -14.88
N ARG A 41 -2.93 -9.91 -15.93
CA ARG A 41 -2.62 -11.31 -16.22
C ARG A 41 -1.53 -11.82 -15.27
N PRO A 42 -1.52 -13.12 -14.92
CA PRO A 42 -0.56 -13.66 -13.95
C PRO A 42 0.91 -13.36 -14.26
N GLU A 43 1.28 -13.38 -15.54
CA GLU A 43 2.63 -13.12 -16.03
C GLU A 43 3.08 -11.66 -15.86
N GLN A 44 2.14 -10.73 -15.71
CA GLN A 44 2.41 -9.29 -15.55
C GLN A 44 2.50 -8.86 -14.09
N GLY A 45 2.14 -9.72 -13.14
CA GLY A 45 1.91 -9.34 -11.75
C GLY A 45 3.10 -8.69 -11.07
N MET A 46 4.30 -9.27 -11.20
CA MET A 46 5.51 -8.75 -10.54
C MET A 46 6.04 -7.47 -11.21
N GLU A 47 5.91 -7.35 -12.53
CA GLU A 47 6.26 -6.12 -13.25
C GLU A 47 5.33 -4.97 -12.84
N LEU A 48 4.03 -5.24 -12.74
CA LEU A 48 3.05 -4.25 -12.31
C LEU A 48 3.21 -3.88 -10.83
N LEU A 49 3.63 -4.81 -9.97
CA LEU A 49 3.95 -4.52 -8.57
C LEU A 49 5.09 -3.50 -8.47
N GLU A 50 6.15 -3.70 -9.25
CA GLU A 50 7.29 -2.78 -9.32
C GLU A 50 6.88 -1.41 -9.89
N TYR A 51 6.09 -1.40 -10.96
CA TYR A 51 5.51 -0.17 -11.51
C TYR A 51 4.70 0.60 -10.46
N TRP A 52 3.79 -0.07 -9.75
CA TRP A 52 2.94 0.59 -8.76
C TRP A 52 3.74 1.11 -7.57
N LYS A 53 4.79 0.42 -7.13
CA LYS A 53 5.69 0.93 -6.10
C LYS A 53 6.28 2.28 -6.50
N GLU A 54 6.84 2.38 -7.71
CA GLU A 54 7.43 3.63 -8.21
C GLU A 54 6.39 4.74 -8.39
N GLU A 55 5.19 4.41 -8.89
CA GLU A 55 4.10 5.39 -9.01
C GLU A 55 3.61 5.89 -7.65
N ARG A 56 3.59 5.03 -6.62
CA ARG A 56 3.23 5.45 -5.24
C ARG A 56 4.29 6.36 -4.64
N LEU A 57 5.58 6.08 -4.83
CA LEU A 57 6.66 6.96 -4.36
C LEU A 57 6.56 8.35 -5.00
N LYS A 58 6.39 8.41 -6.33
CA LYS A 58 6.16 9.68 -7.05
C LYS A 58 4.93 10.42 -6.54
N PHE A 59 3.84 9.70 -6.27
CA PHE A 59 2.63 10.31 -5.70
C PHE A 59 2.92 11.00 -4.36
N TYR A 60 3.66 10.34 -3.45
CA TYR A 60 4.00 10.92 -2.16
C TYR A 60 4.89 12.16 -2.29
N GLU A 61 5.88 12.12 -3.19
CA GLU A 61 6.70 13.30 -3.50
C GLU A 61 5.85 14.46 -4.05
N ASN A 62 4.92 14.17 -4.96
CA ASN A 62 4.05 15.16 -5.58
C ASN A 62 3.10 15.86 -4.59
N ILE A 63 2.71 15.18 -3.50
CA ILE A 63 1.90 15.78 -2.42
C ILE A 63 2.74 16.43 -1.32
N GLY A 64 4.06 16.52 -1.51
CA GLY A 64 4.97 17.26 -0.63
C GLY A 64 5.67 16.43 0.44
N ILE A 65 5.63 15.10 0.39
CA ILE A 65 6.41 14.24 1.30
C ILE A 65 7.84 14.13 0.78
N PRO A 66 8.87 14.54 1.55
CA PRO A 66 10.26 14.46 1.09
C PRO A 66 10.70 13.01 0.86
N ARG A 67 11.35 12.72 -0.27
CA ARG A 67 11.86 11.37 -0.56
C ARG A 67 12.83 10.83 0.50
N SER A 68 13.58 11.72 1.17
CA SER A 68 14.50 11.37 2.27
C SER A 68 13.80 10.84 3.52
N LYS A 69 12.49 11.04 3.64
CA LYS A 69 11.65 10.56 4.74
C LYS A 69 10.92 9.26 4.42
N LEU A 70 11.04 8.76 3.19
CA LEU A 70 10.34 7.57 2.71
C LEU A 70 11.33 6.41 2.56
N HIS A 71 11.01 5.27 3.16
CA HIS A 71 11.82 4.05 3.04
C HIS A 71 10.99 2.94 2.44
N VAL A 72 11.57 2.20 1.49
CA VAL A 72 10.91 1.04 0.90
C VAL A 72 11.43 -0.20 1.58
N LEU A 73 10.57 -0.89 2.31
CA LEU A 73 10.83 -2.22 2.83
C LEU A 73 10.29 -3.26 1.85
N THR A 74 11.16 -4.15 1.39
CA THR A 74 10.72 -5.37 0.69
C THR A 74 10.40 -6.41 1.76
N VAL A 75 9.13 -6.77 1.90
CA VAL A 75 8.69 -7.68 2.97
C VAL A 75 9.29 -9.07 2.73
N PRO A 76 10.07 -9.61 3.69
CA PRO A 76 10.68 -10.93 3.56
C PRO A 76 9.64 -12.04 3.40
N ASP A 77 10.01 -13.11 2.68
CA ASP A 77 9.11 -14.22 2.37
C ASP A 77 8.43 -14.84 3.61
N GLU A 78 9.13 -14.87 4.74
CA GLU A 78 8.67 -15.40 6.03
C GLU A 78 7.67 -14.50 6.78
N GLU A 79 7.66 -13.20 6.48
CA GLU A 79 6.74 -12.22 7.07
C GLU A 79 5.50 -11.97 6.19
N ARG A 80 5.54 -12.40 4.93
CA ARG A 80 4.42 -12.23 4.00
C ARG A 80 3.22 -13.10 4.38
N ALA A 81 2.04 -12.54 4.18
CA ALA A 81 0.80 -13.32 4.23
C ALA A 81 0.80 -14.42 3.16
N PHE A 82 0.17 -15.57 3.47
CA PHE A 82 0.19 -16.78 2.64
C PHE A 82 -0.29 -16.60 1.18
N TYR A 83 -1.06 -15.56 0.91
CA TYR A 83 -1.59 -15.24 -0.43
C TYR A 83 -0.71 -14.25 -1.22
N SER A 84 0.29 -13.63 -0.58
CA SER A 84 1.13 -12.62 -1.20
C SER A 84 2.37 -13.22 -1.86
N LYS A 85 2.57 -12.90 -3.14
CA LYS A 85 3.78 -13.25 -3.91
C LYS A 85 4.89 -12.19 -3.82
N GLY A 86 4.59 -11.02 -3.27
CA GLY A 86 5.50 -9.88 -3.18
C GLY A 86 4.77 -8.68 -2.59
N THR A 87 5.44 -7.98 -1.67
CA THR A 87 4.89 -6.81 -0.98
C THR A 87 6.00 -5.81 -0.73
N TYR A 88 5.70 -4.54 -0.99
CA TYR A 88 6.54 -3.40 -0.61
C TYR A 88 5.76 -2.54 0.38
N ASP A 89 6.37 -2.27 1.52
CA ASP A 89 5.87 -1.28 2.47
C ASP A 89 6.62 0.03 2.26
N ILE A 90 5.88 1.12 2.15
CA ILE A 90 6.44 2.48 2.09
C ILE A 90 6.32 3.07 3.49
N GLU A 91 7.42 3.04 4.22
CA GLU A 91 7.55 3.53 5.58
C GLU A 91 7.89 5.02 5.59
N TYR A 92 7.51 5.71 6.67
CA TYR A 92 7.75 7.14 6.84
C TYR A 92 8.36 7.44 8.22
N ASP A 93 9.34 8.35 8.25
CA ASP A 93 9.98 8.84 9.48
C ASP A 93 9.03 9.75 10.30
N PHE A 94 8.18 9.14 11.12
CA PHE A 94 7.37 9.88 12.09
C PHE A 94 8.20 10.40 13.29
N PRO A 95 7.81 11.52 13.93
CA PRO A 95 8.53 12.09 15.07
C PRO A 95 8.60 11.20 16.32
#